data_AF-A0A382JGH4-F1
#
_entry.id   AF-A0A382JGH4-F1
#
_cell.length_a   1.000
_cell.length_b   1.000
_cell.length_c   1.000
_cell.angle_alpha   90.00
_cell.angle_beta   90.00
_cell.angle_gamma   90.00
#
_symmetry.space_group_name_H-M   'P 1'
#
loop_
_entity.id
_entity.type
_entity.pdbx_description
1 polymer ?
#
loop_
_entity_poly.entity_id
_entity_poly.type
_entity_poly.pdbx_seq_one_letter_code
_entity_poly.pdbx_strand_id
1 'polypeptide(L)'
;MSWIKNIFFFQLLCWMTAISAQTSIADSLLTSLACGNCHLGVRQNPDIRKMAPDLSHAGLRYRPAYIYTFLQSPKRVRDNIGAARMPGFHFDEKEALAVTLFLMEQKKSVNLAVLPKGSVSNVKLEAERLIEGELECTRCHGLNGKGQNSSTDLTDVGMRLNRDWLKQYLVAPRLFDGDDTAMPSYFYQVNATTGDFKPVTPDASLRIDAVVDYFMTLTSGEAKDGEKKFSTIRRQYPEVTAETGRTIVQSQNCQACHTIDGLEPWFERNGPDLSIESQRVRR
;
A
#
# COMPACT_ATOMS: atom_id res chain seq x y z
N MET A 1 -28.77 55.05 -56.60
CA MET A 1 -29.11 54.76 -55.19
C MET A 1 -29.39 53.27 -55.05
N SER A 2 -28.91 52.67 -53.96
CA SER A 2 -29.02 51.24 -53.58
C SER A 2 -28.00 50.30 -54.27
N TRP A 3 -26.77 50.16 -53.75
CA TRP A 3 -26.38 49.22 -52.69
C TRP A 3 -26.74 47.74 -52.98
N ILE A 4 -26.22 47.22 -54.10
CA ILE A 4 -26.11 45.78 -54.35
C ILE A 4 -24.63 45.45 -54.53
N LYS A 5 -23.90 45.27 -53.43
CA LYS A 5 -22.64 44.52 -53.37
C LYS A 5 -22.62 43.83 -52.00
N ASN A 6 -23.21 42.63 -51.97
CA ASN A 6 -23.16 41.74 -50.82
C ASN A 6 -21.70 41.40 -50.55
N ILE A 7 -21.21 42.01 -49.48
CA ILE A 7 -19.94 41.78 -48.85
C ILE A 7 -19.88 40.30 -48.48
N PHE A 8 -18.95 39.63 -49.15
CA PHE A 8 -18.25 38.45 -48.70
C PHE A 8 -17.94 38.50 -47.21
N PHE A 9 -17.78 37.30 -46.64
CA PHE A 9 -16.99 37.01 -45.45
C PHE A 9 -17.67 37.24 -44.08
N PHE A 10 -17.48 36.24 -43.21
CA PHE A 10 -17.84 36.20 -41.79
C PHE A 10 -19.31 35.97 -41.44
N GLN A 11 -19.75 34.71 -41.49
CA GLN A 11 -20.46 34.09 -40.36
C GLN A 11 -20.59 32.56 -40.49
N LEU A 12 -19.54 31.90 -41.01
CA LEU A 12 -19.34 30.47 -40.82
C LEU A 12 -18.58 30.25 -39.49
N LEU A 13 -19.14 30.74 -38.38
CA LEU A 13 -18.63 30.37 -37.06
C LEU A 13 -19.12 28.95 -36.77
N CYS A 14 -18.27 28.00 -37.14
CA CYS A 14 -18.03 26.73 -36.46
C CYS A 14 -18.81 26.61 -35.14
N TRP A 15 -20.00 26.01 -35.17
CA TRP A 15 -20.56 25.34 -34.01
C TRP A 15 -19.79 24.02 -33.83
N MET A 16 -18.50 24.12 -33.53
CA MET A 16 -17.78 23.05 -32.87
C MET A 16 -18.27 23.05 -31.44
N THR A 17 -19.41 22.40 -31.23
CA THR A 17 -19.76 21.90 -29.90
C THR A 17 -18.62 20.98 -29.51
N ALA A 18 -17.74 21.48 -28.64
CA ALA A 18 -16.83 20.62 -27.91
C ALA A 18 -17.73 19.69 -27.10
N ILE A 19 -18.01 18.51 -27.65
CA ILE A 19 -18.53 17.38 -26.91
C ILE A 19 -17.40 17.04 -25.94
N SER A 20 -17.44 17.68 -24.77
CA SER A 20 -16.74 17.17 -23.61
C SER A 20 -17.36 15.79 -23.38
N ALA A 21 -16.61 14.74 -23.73
CA ALA A 21 -16.99 13.39 -23.40
C ALA A 21 -17.09 13.32 -21.87
N GLN A 22 -18.31 13.45 -21.34
CA GLN A 22 -18.59 13.30 -19.93
C GLN A 22 -18.16 11.88 -19.56
N THR A 23 -17.08 11.74 -18.80
CA THR A 23 -16.65 10.43 -18.30
C THR A 23 -17.80 9.83 -17.49
N SER A 24 -18.22 8.62 -17.84
CA SER A 24 -19.30 7.97 -17.11
C SER A 24 -18.83 7.64 -15.69
N ILE A 25 -19.78 7.52 -14.76
CA ILE A 25 -19.49 7.05 -13.38
C ILE A 25 -18.77 5.69 -13.43
N ALA A 26 -19.13 4.84 -14.39
CA ALA A 26 -18.48 3.56 -14.61
C ALA A 26 -17.00 3.70 -15.03
N ASP A 27 -16.69 4.58 -15.98
CA ASP A 27 -15.31 4.81 -16.42
C ASP A 27 -14.44 5.38 -15.30
N SER A 28 -15.02 6.27 -14.50
CA SER A 28 -14.36 6.83 -13.31
C SER A 28 -14.05 5.74 -12.30
N LEU A 29 -15.03 4.88 -12.00
CA LEU A 29 -14.85 3.77 -11.06
C LEU A 29 -13.80 2.77 -11.55
N LEU A 30 -13.89 2.31 -12.81
CA LEU A 30 -12.94 1.37 -13.40
C LEU A 30 -11.50 1.93 -13.40
N THR A 31 -11.35 3.23 -13.66
CA THR A 31 -10.05 3.89 -13.55
C THR A 31 -9.58 3.95 -12.09
N SER A 32 -10.45 4.32 -11.15
CA SER A 32 -10.10 4.42 -9.72
C SER A 32 -9.70 3.07 -9.10
N LEU A 33 -10.24 1.98 -9.63
CA LEU A 33 -9.87 0.60 -9.30
C LEU A 33 -8.62 0.11 -10.04
N ALA A 34 -8.08 0.93 -10.95
CA ALA A 34 -6.95 0.60 -11.82
C ALA A 34 -7.19 -0.64 -12.71
N CYS A 35 -8.44 -0.91 -13.12
CA CYS A 35 -8.76 -2.05 -13.99
C CYS A 35 -7.98 -1.97 -15.31
N GLY A 36 -7.82 -0.76 -15.86
CA GLY A 36 -7.09 -0.52 -17.11
C GLY A 36 -5.58 -0.79 -17.03
N ASN A 37 -5.01 -0.96 -15.83
CA ASN A 37 -3.60 -1.32 -15.65
C ASN A 37 -3.33 -2.80 -15.98
N CYS A 38 -4.36 -3.65 -15.95
CA CYS A 38 -4.26 -5.04 -16.41
C CYS A 38 -5.12 -5.30 -17.65
N HIS A 39 -6.28 -4.65 -17.78
CA HIS A 39 -7.26 -4.91 -18.83
C HIS A 39 -7.19 -3.90 -19.98
N LEU A 40 -7.45 -4.37 -21.20
CA LEU A 40 -7.68 -3.52 -22.36
C LEU A 40 -9.10 -2.91 -22.33
N GLY A 41 -9.32 -1.85 -23.12
CA GLY A 41 -10.62 -1.18 -23.21
C GLY A 41 -10.97 -0.25 -22.06
N VAL A 42 -10.08 -0.10 -21.06
CA VAL A 42 -10.26 0.78 -19.90
C VAL A 42 -9.05 1.70 -19.76
N ARG A 43 -9.28 2.93 -19.29
CA ARG A 43 -8.21 3.89 -19.02
C ARG A 43 -7.34 3.45 -17.84
N GLN A 44 -6.03 3.53 -18.01
CA GLN A 44 -5.07 3.28 -16.94
C GLN A 44 -5.11 4.37 -15.87
N ASN A 45 -4.81 3.97 -14.64
CA ASN A 45 -4.49 4.87 -13.55
C ASN A 45 -2.96 4.96 -13.39
N PRO A 46 -2.33 6.07 -13.79
CA PRO A 46 -0.87 6.21 -13.70
C PRO A 46 -0.38 6.32 -12.24
N ASP A 47 -1.25 6.70 -11.30
CA ASP A 47 -0.90 6.90 -9.89
C ASP A 47 -1.10 5.64 -9.03
N ILE A 48 -1.53 4.51 -9.61
CA ILE A 48 -1.80 3.29 -8.84
C ILE A 48 -0.59 2.81 -8.03
N ARG A 49 0.64 3.03 -8.52
CA ARG A 49 1.88 2.65 -7.82
C ARG A 49 2.12 3.46 -6.55
N LYS A 50 1.55 4.66 -6.41
CA LYS A 50 1.54 5.43 -5.16
C LYS A 50 0.47 4.91 -4.19
N MET A 51 -0.61 4.34 -4.73
CA MET A 51 -1.76 3.81 -3.99
C MET A 51 -1.62 2.34 -3.58
N ALA A 52 -0.69 1.59 -4.17
CA ALA A 52 -0.28 0.26 -3.75
C ALA A 52 1.01 0.34 -2.91
N PRO A 53 1.23 -0.58 -1.95
CA PRO A 53 2.49 -0.62 -1.22
C PRO A 53 3.64 -1.05 -2.14
N ASP A 54 4.80 -0.42 -1.97
CA ASP A 54 6.08 -0.97 -2.43
C ASP A 54 6.37 -2.29 -1.71
N LEU A 55 6.62 -3.34 -2.48
CA LEU A 55 6.87 -4.68 -2.00
C LEU A 55 8.35 -5.08 -2.08
N SER A 56 9.25 -4.22 -2.57
CA SER A 56 10.70 -4.49 -2.62
C SER A 56 11.34 -4.73 -1.24
N HIS A 57 10.66 -4.34 -0.17
CA HIS A 57 11.06 -4.55 1.22
C HIS A 57 10.01 -5.34 2.03
N ALA A 58 9.10 -6.07 1.35
CA ALA A 58 7.98 -6.77 1.99
C ALA A 58 8.44 -7.76 3.08
N GLY A 59 9.53 -8.49 2.85
CA GLY A 59 10.10 -9.45 3.80
C GLY A 59 10.72 -8.83 5.05
N LEU A 60 10.99 -7.52 5.03
CA LEU A 60 11.36 -6.75 6.23
C LEU A 60 10.12 -6.19 6.91
N ARG A 61 9.12 -5.75 6.13
CA ARG A 61 7.94 -5.03 6.62
C ARG A 61 6.89 -5.90 7.27
N TYR A 62 6.50 -6.97 6.61
CA TYR A 62 5.30 -7.74 6.98
C TYR A 62 5.65 -9.06 7.64
N ARG A 63 4.74 -9.52 8.49
CA ARG A 63 4.75 -10.89 9.00
C ARG A 63 4.29 -11.84 7.88
N PRO A 64 4.95 -12.99 7.68
CA PRO A 64 4.60 -13.91 6.58
C PRO A 64 3.17 -14.45 6.72
N ALA A 65 2.73 -14.77 7.94
CA ALA A 65 1.37 -15.20 8.22
C ALA A 65 0.31 -14.15 7.80
N TYR A 66 0.62 -12.86 7.97
CA TYR A 66 -0.26 -11.80 7.52
C TYR A 66 -0.35 -11.76 5.99
N ILE A 67 0.80 -11.78 5.29
CA ILE A 67 0.81 -11.81 3.81
C ILE A 67 -0.03 -12.99 3.32
N TYR A 68 0.21 -14.19 3.85
CA TYR A 68 -0.51 -15.41 3.47
C TYR A 68 -2.03 -15.24 3.60
N THR A 69 -2.51 -14.80 4.76
CA THR A 69 -3.95 -14.61 4.99
C THR A 69 -4.53 -13.47 4.15
N PHE A 70 -3.78 -12.38 3.96
CA PHE A 70 -4.20 -11.25 3.14
C PHE A 70 -4.34 -11.63 1.66
N LEU A 71 -3.46 -12.47 1.14
CA LEU A 71 -3.54 -12.95 -0.25
C LEU A 71 -4.74 -13.86 -0.50
N GLN A 72 -5.19 -14.62 0.50
CA GLN A 72 -6.39 -15.46 0.41
C GLN A 72 -7.68 -14.62 0.41
N SER A 73 -7.68 -13.50 1.13
CA SER A 73 -8.84 -12.62 1.23
C SER A 73 -8.42 -11.16 1.43
N PRO A 74 -8.05 -10.45 0.34
CA PRO A 74 -7.61 -9.07 0.44
C PRO A 74 -8.70 -8.17 1.01
N LYS A 75 -8.34 -7.35 1.99
CA LYS A 75 -9.23 -6.35 2.60
C LYS A 75 -8.71 -4.94 2.36
N ARG A 76 -9.59 -3.95 2.44
CA ARG A 76 -9.17 -2.54 2.45
C ARG A 76 -8.33 -2.28 3.70
N VAL A 77 -7.16 -1.71 3.50
CA VAL A 77 -6.20 -1.35 4.57
C VAL A 77 -6.11 0.16 4.72
N ARG A 78 -6.00 0.87 3.58
CA ARG A 78 -5.89 2.32 3.52
C ARG A 78 -7.21 2.92 3.11
N ASP A 79 -7.65 3.93 3.85
CA ASP A 79 -8.91 4.62 3.60
C ASP A 79 -8.75 5.89 2.75
N ASN A 80 -7.52 6.40 2.62
CA ASN A 80 -7.16 7.61 1.86
C ASN A 80 -6.80 7.38 0.37
N ILE A 81 -6.92 6.16 -0.17
CA ILE A 81 -6.57 5.85 -1.57
C ILE A 81 -7.78 5.75 -2.51
N GLY A 82 -8.89 6.39 -2.14
CA GLY A 82 -10.14 6.33 -2.91
C GLY A 82 -10.68 4.90 -3.00
N ALA A 83 -11.14 4.50 -4.20
CA ALA A 83 -11.70 3.18 -4.43
C ALA A 83 -10.66 2.08 -4.64
N ALA A 84 -9.38 2.45 -4.83
CA ALA A 84 -8.30 1.51 -5.09
C ALA A 84 -8.22 0.45 -3.99
N ARG A 85 -8.11 -0.82 -4.41
CA ARG A 85 -8.04 -2.00 -3.55
C ARG A 85 -7.39 -3.13 -4.31
N MET A 86 -6.71 -4.02 -3.59
CA MET A 86 -6.13 -5.22 -4.20
C MET A 86 -7.26 -6.13 -4.72
N PRO A 87 -7.21 -6.59 -5.97
CA PRO A 87 -8.16 -7.57 -6.49
C PRO A 87 -8.10 -8.89 -5.71
N GLY A 88 -9.24 -9.57 -5.61
CA GLY A 88 -9.27 -10.96 -5.13
C GLY A 88 -8.83 -11.90 -6.24
N PHE A 89 -7.62 -12.45 -6.14
CA PHE A 89 -7.09 -13.44 -7.09
C PHE A 89 -7.56 -14.87 -6.80
N HIS A 90 -8.26 -15.09 -5.68
CA HIS A 90 -8.76 -16.39 -5.24
C HIS A 90 -7.67 -17.47 -5.11
N PHE A 91 -6.47 -17.07 -4.68
CA PHE A 91 -5.37 -18.00 -4.48
C PHE A 91 -5.72 -19.12 -3.51
N ASP A 92 -5.37 -20.34 -3.89
CA ASP A 92 -5.46 -21.49 -2.98
C ASP A 92 -4.35 -21.46 -1.91
N GLU A 93 -4.30 -22.49 -1.05
CA GLU A 93 -3.29 -22.56 0.02
C GLU A 93 -1.86 -22.61 -0.51
N LYS A 94 -1.60 -23.28 -1.63
CA LYS A 94 -0.26 -23.43 -2.20
C LYS A 94 0.16 -22.16 -2.92
N GLU A 95 -0.74 -21.55 -3.68
CA GLU A 95 -0.49 -20.30 -4.40
C GLU A 95 -0.22 -19.15 -3.42
N ALA A 96 -1.06 -18.99 -2.39
CA ALA A 96 -0.87 -17.98 -1.36
C ALA A 96 0.44 -18.22 -0.58
N LEU A 97 0.79 -19.48 -0.29
CA LEU A 97 2.07 -19.83 0.33
C LEU A 97 3.23 -19.46 -0.59
N ALA A 98 3.19 -19.84 -1.87
CA ALA A 98 4.25 -19.57 -2.84
C ALA A 98 4.52 -18.07 -2.97
N VAL A 99 3.48 -17.27 -3.20
CA VAL A 99 3.59 -15.81 -3.31
C VAL A 99 4.10 -15.20 -2.00
N THR A 100 3.65 -15.71 -0.84
CA THR A 100 4.18 -15.27 0.46
C THR A 100 5.68 -15.53 0.56
N LEU A 101 6.16 -16.73 0.21
CA LEU A 101 7.59 -17.07 0.25
C LEU A 101 8.42 -16.13 -0.62
N PHE A 102 7.96 -15.85 -1.85
CA PHE A 102 8.62 -14.88 -2.73
C PHE A 102 8.66 -13.47 -2.15
N LEU A 103 7.55 -12.98 -1.59
CA LEU A 103 7.50 -11.65 -0.97
C LEU A 103 8.39 -11.56 0.26
N MET A 104 8.59 -12.66 0.98
CA MET A 104 9.52 -12.72 2.12
C MET A 104 11.00 -12.64 1.71
N GLU A 105 11.34 -12.91 0.45
CA GLU A 105 12.69 -12.71 -0.08
C GLU A 105 12.98 -11.24 -0.45
N GLN A 106 11.94 -10.42 -0.56
CA GLN A 106 12.07 -9.00 -0.88
C GLN A 106 12.56 -8.22 0.34
N LYS A 107 13.88 -8.06 0.43
CA LYS A 107 14.58 -7.52 1.61
C LYS A 107 15.46 -6.32 1.29
N LYS A 108 15.07 -5.49 0.31
CA LYS A 108 15.76 -4.23 0.04
C LYS A 108 15.76 -3.40 1.33
N SER A 109 16.94 -3.20 1.90
CA SER A 109 17.11 -2.39 3.10
C SER A 109 17.10 -0.91 2.73
N VAL A 110 16.48 -0.10 3.57
CA VAL A 110 16.74 1.35 3.57
C VAL A 110 18.05 1.61 4.30
N ASN A 111 18.85 2.56 3.84
CA ASN A 111 20.09 2.94 4.49
C ASN A 111 19.79 3.86 5.68
N LEU A 112 19.39 3.27 6.80
CA LEU A 112 19.32 3.94 8.09
C LEU A 112 20.58 3.61 8.88
N ALA A 113 21.31 4.63 9.31
CA ALA A 113 22.33 4.46 10.34
C ALA A 113 21.69 3.74 11.54
N VAL A 114 22.40 2.78 12.13
CA VAL A 114 21.90 1.93 13.22
C VAL A 114 21.21 2.80 14.26
N LEU A 115 19.90 2.59 14.46
CA LEU A 115 19.15 3.31 15.48
C LEU A 115 19.89 3.15 16.82
N PRO A 116 20.00 4.21 17.63
CA PRO A 116 20.58 4.07 18.94
C PRO A 116 19.72 3.06 19.69
N LYS A 117 20.32 2.03 20.27
CA LYS A 117 19.59 1.18 21.21
C LYS A 117 19.02 2.10 22.28
N GLY A 118 17.72 1.97 22.56
CA GLY A 118 17.07 2.76 23.59
C GLY A 118 17.90 2.74 24.88
N SER A 119 18.10 3.90 25.49
CA SER A 119 18.66 3.92 26.84
C SER A 119 17.65 3.22 27.75
N VAL A 120 18.13 2.45 28.72
CA VAL A 120 17.24 1.89 29.74
C VAL A 120 16.74 3.06 30.58
N SER A 121 15.46 3.40 30.44
CA SER A 121 14.77 4.34 31.32
C SER A 121 13.81 3.58 32.22
N ASN A 122 13.79 3.97 33.50
CA ASN A 122 12.85 3.46 34.48
C ASN A 122 11.46 4.13 34.36
N VAL A 123 11.24 4.98 33.35
CA VAL A 123 9.98 5.65 33.10
C VAL A 123 9.03 4.70 32.38
N LYS A 124 7.98 4.26 33.08
CA LYS A 124 6.85 3.56 32.45
C LYS A 124 5.99 4.59 31.71
N LEU A 125 6.14 4.66 30.39
CA LEU A 125 5.30 5.52 29.55
C LEU A 125 3.90 4.89 29.38
N GLU A 126 2.86 5.70 29.56
CA GLU A 126 1.49 5.33 29.19
C GLU A 126 1.34 5.47 27.67
N ALA A 127 1.60 4.40 26.93
CA ALA A 127 1.65 4.43 25.47
C ALA A 127 0.35 4.93 24.83
N GLU A 128 -0.83 4.58 25.35
CA GLU A 128 -2.11 5.06 24.83
C GLU A 128 -2.23 6.59 24.97
N ARG A 129 -1.85 7.15 26.14
CA ARG A 129 -1.83 8.59 26.37
C ARG A 129 -0.82 9.31 25.47
N LEU A 130 0.35 8.72 25.27
CA LEU A 130 1.36 9.22 24.34
C LEU A 130 0.82 9.26 22.90
N ILE A 131 0.15 8.20 22.46
CA ILE A 131 -0.41 8.06 21.11
C ILE A 131 -1.58 9.02 20.86
N GLU A 132 -2.52 9.11 21.81
CA GLU A 132 -3.73 9.92 21.66
C GLU A 132 -3.49 11.41 21.95
N GLY A 133 -2.66 11.73 22.94
CA GLY A 133 -2.48 13.08 23.44
C GLY A 133 -1.29 13.82 22.84
N GLU A 134 -0.07 13.27 22.97
CA GLU A 134 1.16 13.98 22.59
C GLU A 134 1.52 13.81 21.11
N LEU A 135 1.37 12.60 20.58
CA LEU A 135 1.65 12.29 19.18
C LEU A 135 0.43 12.45 18.28
N GLU A 136 -0.76 12.60 18.88
CA GLU A 136 -2.04 12.79 18.19
C GLU A 136 -2.27 11.84 17.00
N CYS A 137 -1.81 10.59 17.08
CA CYS A 137 -1.84 9.65 15.95
C CYS A 137 -3.28 9.39 15.47
N THR A 138 -4.24 9.46 16.39
CA THR A 138 -5.68 9.25 16.16
C THR A 138 -6.37 10.37 15.37
N ARG A 139 -5.66 11.48 15.09
CA ARG A 139 -6.15 12.51 14.16
C ARG A 139 -6.26 11.99 12.73
N CYS A 140 -5.39 11.06 12.35
CA CYS A 140 -5.41 10.43 11.02
C CYS A 140 -5.74 8.94 11.09
N HIS A 141 -5.31 8.25 12.13
CA HIS A 141 -5.46 6.80 12.25
C HIS A 141 -6.66 6.40 13.11
N GLY A 142 -7.23 5.24 12.80
CA GLY A 142 -8.09 4.52 13.73
C GLY A 142 -7.26 3.78 14.77
N LEU A 143 -7.77 3.65 16.00
CA LEU A 143 -7.14 2.83 17.03
C LEU A 143 -8.17 2.39 18.07
N ASN A 144 -8.39 1.07 18.21
CA ASN A 144 -9.38 0.48 19.12
C ASN A 144 -10.77 1.12 19.01
N GLY A 145 -11.22 1.37 17.77
CA GLY A 145 -12.52 1.99 17.48
C GLY A 145 -12.59 3.50 17.75
N LYS A 146 -11.48 4.14 18.11
CA LYS A 146 -11.36 5.61 18.27
C LYS A 146 -10.62 6.23 17.07
N GLY A 147 -10.69 7.55 16.96
CA GLY A 147 -9.97 8.33 15.94
C GLY A 147 -10.76 8.54 14.64
N GLN A 148 -10.13 9.18 13.65
CA GLN A 148 -10.80 9.53 12.39
C GLN A 148 -10.71 8.45 11.31
N ASN A 149 -9.75 7.51 11.44
CA ASN A 149 -9.42 6.48 10.46
C ASN A 149 -9.42 6.99 9.00
N SER A 150 -8.85 8.17 8.79
CA SER A 150 -8.70 8.80 7.48
C SER A 150 -7.44 8.32 6.75
N SER A 151 -6.63 7.44 7.34
CA SER A 151 -5.42 6.83 6.75
C SER A 151 -5.44 5.29 6.81
N THR A 152 -5.18 4.70 7.98
CA THR A 152 -5.15 3.26 8.24
C THR A 152 -5.51 3.02 9.69
N ASP A 153 -6.22 1.93 9.96
CA ASP A 153 -6.45 1.49 11.34
C ASP A 153 -5.17 0.85 11.90
N LEU A 154 -4.70 1.36 13.04
CA LEU A 154 -3.48 0.89 13.72
C LEU A 154 -3.74 -0.28 14.67
N THR A 155 -5.00 -0.67 14.89
CA THR A 155 -5.38 -1.75 15.81
C THR A 155 -4.75 -3.09 15.43
N ASP A 156 -4.63 -3.36 14.12
CA ASP A 156 -4.10 -4.63 13.61
C ASP A 156 -2.60 -4.62 13.28
N VAL A 157 -1.87 -3.56 13.67
CA VAL A 157 -0.43 -3.41 13.38
C VAL A 157 0.40 -4.59 13.89
N GLY A 158 0.17 -5.04 15.12
CA GLY A 158 0.96 -6.11 15.75
C GLY A 158 0.91 -7.46 15.02
N MET A 159 -0.25 -7.82 14.46
CA MET A 159 -0.39 -9.04 13.64
C MET A 159 0.10 -8.87 12.20
N ARG A 160 0.30 -7.63 11.74
CA ARG A 160 0.65 -7.34 10.34
C ARG A 160 2.12 -7.06 10.10
N LEU A 161 2.72 -6.24 10.95
CA LEU A 161 4.02 -5.62 10.71
C LEU A 161 5.09 -6.24 11.62
N ASN A 162 6.33 -6.24 11.15
CA ASN A 162 7.48 -6.62 11.97
C ASN A 162 7.87 -5.47 12.90
N ARG A 163 8.22 -5.82 14.14
CA ARG A 163 8.61 -4.86 15.20
C ARG A 163 9.76 -3.95 14.76
N ASP A 164 10.82 -4.54 14.22
CA ASP A 164 12.02 -3.79 13.86
C ASP A 164 11.79 -2.86 12.66
N TRP A 165 10.97 -3.28 11.70
CA TRP A 165 10.56 -2.41 10.60
C TRP A 165 9.71 -1.25 11.11
N LEU A 166 8.78 -1.50 12.03
CA LEU A 166 7.94 -0.45 12.58
C LEU A 166 8.76 0.60 13.35
N LYS A 167 9.78 0.18 14.10
CA LYS A 167 10.74 1.10 14.74
C LYS A 167 11.46 1.96 13.71
N GLN A 168 11.96 1.36 12.64
CA GLN A 168 12.63 2.09 11.55
C GLN A 168 11.67 3.06 10.84
N TYR A 169 10.43 2.63 10.59
CA TYR A 169 9.41 3.45 9.97
C TYR A 169 9.08 4.69 10.82
N LEU A 170 8.92 4.55 12.14
CA LEU A 170 8.67 5.69 13.03
C LEU A 170 9.85 6.67 13.12
N VAL A 171 11.07 6.24 12.80
CA VAL A 171 12.23 7.12 12.72
C VAL A 171 12.21 7.94 11.43
N ALA A 172 11.91 7.30 10.30
CA ALA A 172 11.99 7.93 8.99
C ALA A 172 10.92 7.42 8.01
N PRO A 173 9.64 7.83 8.16
CA PRO A 173 8.58 7.36 7.26
C PRO A 173 8.87 7.64 5.78
N ARG A 174 9.52 8.78 5.50
CA ARG A 174 9.91 9.22 4.15
C ARG A 174 10.81 8.24 3.41
N LEU A 175 11.64 7.46 4.11
CA LEU A 175 12.51 6.47 3.47
C LEU A 175 11.74 5.25 2.94
N PHE A 176 10.51 5.05 3.40
CA PHE A 176 9.66 3.93 2.98
C PHE A 176 8.54 4.37 2.05
N ASP A 177 7.87 5.49 2.37
CA ASP A 177 6.70 5.96 1.63
C ASP A 177 7.01 7.07 0.61
N GLY A 178 8.25 7.57 0.57
CA GLY A 178 8.67 8.66 -0.30
C GLY A 178 8.54 10.06 0.33
N ASP A 179 9.02 11.07 -0.40
CA ASP A 179 9.09 12.46 0.06
C ASP A 179 7.73 13.14 0.24
N ASP A 180 6.69 12.62 -0.41
CA ASP A 180 5.31 13.09 -0.32
C ASP A 180 4.50 12.35 0.76
N THR A 181 5.15 11.55 1.62
CA THR A 181 4.45 10.88 2.72
C THR A 181 3.73 11.86 3.63
N ALA A 182 2.47 11.54 3.94
CA ALA A 182 1.66 12.28 4.90
C ALA A 182 2.02 11.94 6.36
N MET A 183 2.76 10.85 6.61
CA MET A 183 3.17 10.45 7.95
C MET A 183 4.32 11.36 8.44
N PRO A 184 4.13 12.13 9.52
CA PRO A 184 5.14 13.08 9.97
C PRO A 184 6.28 12.39 10.74
N SER A 185 7.44 13.04 10.72
CA SER A 185 8.63 12.62 11.47
C SER A 185 8.58 13.12 12.92
N TYR A 186 7.79 12.45 13.78
CA TYR A 186 7.60 12.87 15.18
C TYR A 186 8.85 12.77 16.05
N PHE A 187 9.71 11.78 15.80
CA PHE A 187 10.77 11.40 16.75
C PHE A 187 12.14 11.92 16.35
N TYR A 188 12.45 11.87 15.05
CA TYR A 188 13.76 12.19 14.51
C TYR A 188 13.64 13.04 13.24
N GLN A 189 14.52 14.03 13.11
CA GLN A 189 14.82 14.64 11.82
C GLN A 189 15.92 13.82 11.14
N VAL A 190 15.69 13.40 9.90
CA VAL A 190 16.63 12.56 9.14
C VAL A 190 17.10 13.28 7.89
N ASN A 191 18.41 13.27 7.64
CA ASN A 191 18.99 13.69 6.38
C ASN A 191 18.89 12.54 5.38
N ALA A 192 18.04 12.71 4.36
CA ALA A 192 17.78 11.67 3.37
C ALA A 192 19.01 11.27 2.54
N THR A 193 20.01 12.16 2.41
CA THR A 193 21.22 11.92 1.63
C THR A 193 22.29 11.18 2.44
N THR A 194 22.51 11.57 3.69
CA THR A 194 23.59 11.00 4.53
C THR A 194 23.11 9.86 5.42
N GLY A 195 21.80 9.74 5.67
CA GLY A 195 21.22 8.80 6.62
C GLY A 195 21.39 9.23 8.08
N ASP A 196 21.98 10.41 8.34
CA ASP A 196 22.13 10.96 9.69
C ASP A 196 20.77 11.35 10.27
N PHE A 197 20.59 11.13 11.56
CA PHE A 197 19.37 11.52 12.26
C PHE A 197 19.65 12.25 13.57
N LYS A 198 18.74 13.14 13.96
CA LYS A 198 18.78 13.87 15.24
C LYS A 198 17.42 13.79 15.93
N PRO A 199 17.37 13.44 17.22
CA PRO A 199 16.10 13.41 17.95
C PRO A 199 15.52 14.83 18.01
N VAL A 200 14.23 14.95 17.72
CA VAL A 200 13.46 16.21 17.85
C VAL A 200 12.45 16.15 19.00
N THR A 201 12.29 14.96 19.60
CA THR A 201 11.43 14.73 20.76
C THR A 201 12.28 14.17 21.91
N PRO A 202 12.07 14.63 23.17
CA PRO A 202 12.73 14.05 24.33
C PRO A 202 12.48 12.54 24.43
N ASP A 203 13.51 11.76 24.77
CA ASP A 203 13.40 10.31 24.92
C ASP A 203 12.84 9.59 23.67
N ALA A 204 13.13 10.11 22.47
CA ALA A 204 12.58 9.62 21.20
C ALA A 204 12.64 8.09 21.05
N SER A 205 13.77 7.47 21.35
CA SER A 205 13.92 6.00 21.24
C SER A 205 13.02 5.24 22.22
N LEU A 206 12.90 5.71 23.47
CA LEU A 206 12.02 5.12 24.48
C LEU A 206 10.54 5.28 24.13
N ARG A 207 10.18 6.45 23.57
CA ARG A 207 8.81 6.70 23.11
C ARG A 207 8.45 5.82 21.92
N ILE A 208 9.36 5.64 20.96
CA ILE A 208 9.19 4.66 19.87
C ILE A 208 8.98 3.26 20.45
N ASP A 209 9.82 2.83 21.39
CA ASP A 209 9.69 1.50 22.00
C ASP A 209 8.32 1.33 22.70
N ALA A 210 7.87 2.32 23.46
CA ALA A 210 6.55 2.29 24.11
C ALA A 210 5.39 2.19 23.11
N VAL A 211 5.44 2.98 22.02
CA VAL A 211 4.42 2.96 20.95
C VAL A 211 4.40 1.62 20.24
N VAL A 212 5.57 1.12 19.85
CA VAL A 212 5.70 -0.16 19.15
C VAL A 212 5.24 -1.30 20.05
N ASP A 213 5.63 -1.31 21.31
CA ASP A 213 5.24 -2.38 22.24
C ASP A 213 3.74 -2.39 22.47
N TYR A 214 3.12 -1.22 22.61
CA TYR A 214 1.67 -1.12 22.67
C TYR A 214 1.01 -1.75 21.44
N PHE A 215 1.37 -1.35 20.23
CA PHE A 215 0.80 -1.93 19.01
C PHE A 215 1.03 -3.45 18.88
N MET A 216 2.20 -3.93 19.27
CA MET A 216 2.51 -5.37 19.24
C MET A 216 1.68 -6.16 20.25
N THR A 217 1.34 -5.56 21.40
CA THR A 217 0.51 -6.22 22.42
C THR A 217 -0.96 -6.33 22.03
N LEU A 218 -1.52 -5.34 21.31
CA LEU A 218 -2.93 -5.29 20.92
C LEU A 218 -3.41 -6.54 20.18
N THR A 219 -2.56 -7.10 19.32
CA THR A 219 -2.89 -8.27 18.48
C THR A 219 -1.89 -9.41 18.63
N SER A 220 -1.28 -9.52 19.83
CA SER A 220 -0.26 -10.53 20.10
C SER A 220 -0.79 -11.97 20.04
N GLY A 221 -2.08 -12.18 20.33
CA GLY A 221 -2.75 -13.47 20.20
C GLY A 221 -2.90 -13.86 18.74
N GLU A 222 -3.52 -13.00 17.95
CA GLU A 222 -3.74 -13.17 16.51
C GLU A 222 -2.42 -13.35 15.75
N ALA A 223 -1.39 -12.60 16.14
CA ALA A 223 -0.04 -12.72 15.56
C ALA A 223 0.57 -14.12 15.80
N LYS A 224 0.36 -14.70 17.00
CA LYS A 224 0.85 -16.03 17.36
C LYS A 224 0.04 -17.13 16.66
N ASP A 225 -1.28 -16.99 16.63
CA ASP A 225 -2.16 -17.94 15.97
C ASP A 225 -1.94 -17.98 14.46
N GLY A 226 -1.81 -16.81 13.84
CA GLY A 226 -1.44 -16.68 12.43
C GLY A 226 -0.11 -17.36 12.12
N GLU A 227 0.92 -17.14 12.93
CA GLU A 227 2.24 -17.76 12.75
C GLU A 227 2.19 -19.28 12.89
N LYS A 228 1.44 -19.80 13.87
CA LYS A 228 1.22 -21.24 14.04
C LYS A 228 0.52 -21.85 12.83
N LYS A 229 -0.50 -21.18 12.29
CA LYS A 229 -1.21 -21.60 11.07
C LYS A 229 -0.25 -21.61 9.87
N PHE A 230 0.45 -20.50 9.64
CA PHE A 230 1.40 -20.38 8.52
C PHE A 230 2.51 -21.44 8.57
N SER A 231 3.11 -21.64 9.74
CA SER A 231 4.11 -22.68 9.97
C SER A 231 3.57 -24.09 9.69
N THR A 232 2.28 -24.34 9.96
CA THR A 232 1.63 -25.63 9.65
C THR A 232 1.46 -25.82 8.16
N ILE A 233 0.92 -24.81 7.46
CA ILE A 233 0.76 -24.83 5.99
C ILE A 233 2.10 -25.03 5.28
N ARG A 234 3.16 -24.33 5.73
CA ARG A 234 4.50 -24.49 5.16
C ARG A 234 5.08 -25.90 5.34
N ARG A 235 4.78 -26.58 6.46
CA ARG A 235 5.19 -27.98 6.66
C ARG A 235 4.35 -28.96 5.85
N GLN A 236 3.09 -28.63 5.60
CA GLN A 236 2.17 -29.45 4.83
C GLN A 236 2.54 -29.47 3.34
N TYR A 237 3.07 -28.35 2.81
CA TYR A 237 3.46 -28.22 1.41
C TYR A 237 4.95 -27.88 1.25
N PRO A 238 5.87 -28.81 1.63
CA PRO A 238 7.31 -28.56 1.56
C PRO A 238 7.84 -28.39 0.12
N GLU A 239 7.07 -28.80 -0.90
CA GLU A 239 7.38 -28.64 -2.31
C GLU A 239 7.16 -27.22 -2.85
N VAL A 240 6.42 -26.38 -2.13
CA VAL A 240 6.09 -25.01 -2.56
C VAL A 240 7.28 -24.09 -2.33
N THR A 241 7.70 -23.36 -3.38
CA THR A 241 8.91 -22.54 -3.36
C THR A 241 8.64 -21.06 -3.65
N ALA A 242 9.60 -20.21 -3.30
CA ALA A 242 9.60 -18.80 -3.68
C ALA A 242 9.65 -18.61 -5.20
N GLU A 243 10.30 -19.49 -5.97
CA GLU A 243 10.33 -19.39 -7.43
C GLU A 243 8.94 -19.64 -8.05
N THR A 244 8.17 -20.58 -7.49
CA THR A 244 6.75 -20.75 -7.84
C THR A 244 5.97 -19.46 -7.56
N GLY A 245 6.25 -18.82 -6.42
CA GLY A 245 5.66 -17.53 -6.06
C GLY A 245 6.00 -16.42 -7.04
N ARG A 246 7.28 -16.32 -7.42
CA ARG A 246 7.78 -15.37 -8.42
C ARG A 246 7.02 -15.52 -9.75
N THR A 247 6.87 -16.76 -10.21
CA THR A 247 6.11 -17.10 -11.43
C THR A 247 4.65 -16.66 -11.33
N ILE A 248 3.99 -16.92 -10.19
CA ILE A 248 2.60 -16.48 -9.96
C ILE A 248 2.51 -14.95 -10.00
N VAL A 249 3.40 -14.24 -9.28
CA VAL A 249 3.42 -12.77 -9.25
C VAL A 249 3.57 -12.17 -10.66
N GLN A 250 4.46 -12.75 -11.50
CA GLN A 250 4.61 -12.34 -12.89
C GLN A 250 3.35 -12.65 -13.72
N SER A 251 2.75 -13.83 -13.56
CA SER A 251 1.54 -14.23 -14.30
C SER A 251 0.35 -13.34 -14.00
N GLN A 252 0.20 -12.92 -12.74
CA GLN A 252 -0.87 -12.04 -12.27
C GLN A 252 -0.57 -10.56 -12.52
N ASN A 253 0.61 -10.23 -13.05
CA ASN A 253 1.06 -8.86 -13.34
C ASN A 253 0.93 -7.95 -12.12
N CYS A 254 1.35 -8.44 -10.96
CA CYS A 254 1.33 -7.67 -9.71
C CYS A 254 2.10 -6.34 -9.85
N GLN A 255 3.11 -6.29 -10.72
CA GLN A 255 3.92 -5.11 -11.02
C GLN A 255 3.16 -3.98 -11.74
N ALA A 256 1.96 -4.26 -12.27
CA ALA A 256 1.08 -3.21 -12.78
C ALA A 256 0.68 -2.22 -11.67
N CYS A 257 0.60 -2.70 -10.43
CA CYS A 257 0.25 -1.90 -9.25
C CYS A 257 1.40 -1.75 -8.26
N HIS A 258 2.18 -2.81 -8.01
CA HIS A 258 3.22 -2.81 -6.98
C HIS A 258 4.61 -2.54 -7.55
N THR A 259 5.43 -1.81 -6.79
CA THR A 259 6.88 -1.83 -7.02
C THR A 259 7.45 -3.12 -6.45
N ILE A 260 8.21 -3.86 -7.27
CA ILE A 260 8.91 -5.10 -6.90
C ILE A 260 10.25 -5.11 -7.65
N ASP A 261 11.35 -5.05 -6.91
CA ASP A 261 12.70 -5.02 -7.49
C ASP A 261 13.05 -6.37 -8.14
N GLY A 262 13.79 -6.31 -9.26
CA GLY A 262 14.29 -7.52 -9.94
C GLY A 262 13.22 -8.36 -10.64
N LEU A 263 12.03 -7.81 -10.87
CA LEU A 263 10.91 -8.52 -11.46
C LEU A 263 10.36 -7.85 -12.73
N GLU A 264 10.84 -8.30 -13.88
CA GLU A 264 10.31 -7.85 -15.18
C GLU A 264 8.92 -8.46 -15.46
N PRO A 265 7.92 -7.65 -15.86
CA PRO A 265 6.62 -8.15 -16.31
C PRO A 265 6.75 -9.00 -17.58
N TRP A 266 5.96 -10.06 -17.70
CA TRP A 266 5.86 -10.81 -18.97
C TRP A 266 5.07 -10.04 -20.04
N PHE A 267 4.08 -9.24 -19.60
CA PHE A 267 3.20 -8.47 -20.44
C PHE A 267 2.98 -7.10 -19.83
N GLU A 268 2.73 -6.10 -20.67
CA GLU A 268 2.30 -4.77 -20.20
C GLU A 268 0.91 -4.86 -19.54
N ARG A 269 0.03 -5.69 -20.10
CA ARG A 269 -1.34 -5.97 -19.64
C ARG A 269 -1.64 -7.45 -19.84
N ASN A 270 -2.19 -8.10 -18.82
CA ASN A 270 -2.46 -9.54 -18.77
C ASN A 270 -3.95 -9.90 -18.62
N GLY A 271 -4.83 -8.90 -18.47
CA GLY A 271 -6.27 -9.09 -18.34
C GLY A 271 -6.99 -9.10 -19.70
N PRO A 272 -8.14 -9.80 -19.82
CA PRO A 272 -8.96 -9.75 -21.03
C PRO A 272 -9.43 -8.32 -21.37
N ASP A 273 -9.72 -8.09 -22.64
CA ASP A 273 -10.27 -6.82 -23.11
C ASP A 273 -11.70 -6.62 -22.62
N LEU A 274 -11.91 -5.55 -21.84
CA LEU A 274 -13.20 -5.23 -21.24
C LEU A 274 -14.14 -4.46 -22.18
N SER A 275 -13.66 -4.00 -23.34
CA SER A 275 -14.48 -3.24 -24.29
C SER A 275 -15.67 -4.06 -24.85
N ILE A 276 -15.53 -5.38 -24.86
CA ILE A 276 -16.53 -6.31 -25.40
C ILE A 276 -17.33 -7.05 -24.32
N GLU A 277 -17.06 -6.83 -23.03
CA GLU A 277 -17.72 -7.60 -21.97
C GLU A 277 -19.22 -7.31 -21.86
N SER A 278 -19.64 -6.10 -22.23
CA SER A 278 -21.08 -5.78 -22.38
C SER A 278 -21.80 -6.62 -23.44
N GLN A 279 -21.07 -7.23 -24.37
CA GLN A 279 -21.60 -8.12 -25.40
C GLN A 279 -21.61 -9.59 -24.95
N ARG A 280 -20.84 -9.94 -23.92
CA ARG A 280 -20.68 -11.31 -23.39
C ARG A 280 -21.63 -11.63 -22.26
N VAL A 281 -22.04 -10.63 -21.50
CA VAL A 281 -22.99 -10.79 -20.39
C VAL A 281 -24.40 -10.45 -20.87
N ARG A 282 -25.22 -11.47 -21.15
CA ARG A 282 -26.67 -11.25 -21.31
C ARG A 282 -27.25 -10.93 -19.93
N ARG A 283 -27.98 -9.81 -19.84
CA ARG A 283 -28.74 -9.43 -18.65
C ARG A 283 -29.85 -10.43 -18.37
#